data_AF-A0A443RYV5-F1
#
_entry.id   AF-A0A443RYV5-F1
#
_cell.length_a   1.000
_cell.length_b   1.000
_cell.length_c   1.000
_cell.angle_alpha   90.00
_cell.angle_beta   90.00
_cell.angle_gamma   90.00
#
_symmetry.space_group_name_H-M   'P 1'
#
loop_
_entity.id
_entity.type
_entity.pdbx_description
1 polymer ?
#
loop_
_entity_poly.entity_id
_entity_poly.type
_entity_poly.pdbx_seq_one_letter_code
_entity_poly.pdbx_strand_id
1 'polypeptide(L)'
;MATTKSDKIVLKLKRLIDSGEYYEAHQLYRTLFFRYTNGKRYEELQELLFAGATELLSKNQFNSGADLASLYIDSVNQDPQMKQRLQDDKVCIQLSERMGELLHKIPSKSTERIDFMMSALKMKSDVFPLPLIHYQFALILWREKNFSDSRYHFLYSPESCGEDCALMLIEYHVTAGYHSEVDLFIAQFILQLLCSKQTKRKITESNAAGCSYSTKINGCKSRQETYANIALRCFTTKHPDIQRNNPPFLLPLLNFLWFLLLAIDSGKANTFKVLCDLYSPLLNRDPTYKEYLSKIGELYFGMQSPTGGQMGGFLGNLLQSLFEDDSEENSDQGNNAESLPVAPRQQVDDDLD
;
A
#
# COMPACT_ATOMS: atom_id res chain seq x y z
N MET A 1 17.63 -32.58 -29.43
CA MET A 1 16.72 -32.49 -28.27
C MET A 1 15.35 -32.09 -28.77
N ALA A 2 14.29 -32.85 -28.45
CA ALA A 2 12.94 -32.56 -28.92
C ALA A 2 12.37 -31.37 -28.13
N THR A 3 12.09 -30.24 -28.79
CA THR A 3 11.39 -29.09 -28.20
C THR A 3 10.01 -29.50 -27.71
N THR A 4 9.69 -29.19 -26.45
CA THR A 4 8.41 -29.53 -25.84
C THR A 4 7.25 -28.75 -26.48
N LYS A 5 6.00 -29.18 -26.26
CA LYS A 5 4.82 -28.46 -26.74
C LYS A 5 4.70 -27.04 -26.14
N SER A 6 5.21 -26.84 -24.91
CA SER A 6 5.29 -25.51 -24.27
C SER A 6 6.24 -24.61 -25.05
N ASP A 7 7.45 -25.10 -25.37
CA ASP A 7 8.47 -24.33 -26.10
C ASP A 7 8.00 -23.85 -27.47
N LYS A 8 7.25 -24.69 -28.19
CA LYS A 8 6.68 -24.33 -29.50
C LYS A 8 5.70 -23.17 -29.42
N ILE A 9 4.93 -23.08 -28.34
CA ILE A 9 3.92 -22.01 -28.16
C ILE A 9 4.61 -20.70 -27.80
N VAL A 10 5.59 -20.74 -26.90
CA VAL A 10 6.40 -19.55 -26.56
C VAL A 10 7.11 -19.02 -27.80
N LEU A 11 7.71 -19.91 -28.62
CA LEU A 11 8.33 -19.52 -29.89
C LEU A 11 7.32 -18.90 -30.87
N LYS A 12 6.08 -19.39 -30.91
CA LYS A 12 5.03 -18.82 -31.76
C LYS A 12 4.64 -17.41 -31.29
N LEU A 13 4.43 -17.23 -29.98
CA LEU A 13 4.11 -15.91 -29.40
C LEU A 13 5.21 -14.89 -29.71
N LYS A 14 6.47 -15.28 -29.50
CA LYS A 14 7.62 -14.45 -29.80
C LYS A 14 7.65 -14.02 -31.27
N ARG A 15 7.43 -14.96 -32.20
CA ARG A 15 7.35 -14.63 -33.64
C ARG A 15 6.22 -13.65 -33.97
N LEU A 16 5.05 -13.79 -33.35
CA LEU A 16 3.94 -12.87 -33.59
C LEU A 16 4.30 -11.45 -33.14
N ILE A 17 4.86 -11.31 -31.93
CA ILE A 17 5.31 -10.02 -31.41
C ILE A 17 6.42 -9.42 -32.27
N ASP A 18 7.43 -10.22 -32.66
CA ASP A 18 8.56 -9.77 -33.47
C ASP A 18 8.11 -9.31 -34.88
N SER A 19 7.04 -9.92 -35.41
CA SER A 19 6.43 -9.54 -36.68
C SER A 19 5.43 -8.37 -36.58
N GLY A 20 5.16 -7.86 -35.38
CA GLY A 20 4.18 -6.77 -35.17
C GLY A 20 2.71 -7.21 -35.16
N GLU A 21 2.45 -8.53 -35.16
CA GLU A 21 1.11 -9.13 -35.11
C GLU A 21 0.60 -9.16 -33.65
N TYR A 22 0.48 -7.97 -33.05
CA TYR A 22 0.23 -7.82 -31.62
C TYR A 22 -1.15 -8.27 -31.18
N TYR A 23 -2.17 -8.04 -32.02
CA TYR A 23 -3.54 -8.46 -31.75
C TYR A 23 -3.64 -9.99 -31.68
N GLU A 24 -3.06 -10.68 -32.64
CA GLU A 24 -2.99 -12.14 -32.73
C GLU A 24 -2.21 -12.73 -31.55
N ALA A 25 -1.09 -12.09 -31.18
CA ALA A 25 -0.34 -12.47 -29.98
C ALA A 25 -1.21 -12.34 -28.73
N HIS A 26 -1.89 -11.20 -28.56
CA HIS A 26 -2.76 -10.92 -27.42
C HIS A 26 -3.92 -11.93 -27.31
N GLN A 27 -4.63 -12.20 -28.41
CA GLN A 27 -5.71 -13.21 -28.41
C GLN A 27 -5.19 -14.62 -28.09
N LEU A 28 -3.97 -14.95 -28.55
CA LEU A 28 -3.35 -16.22 -28.21
C LEU A 28 -3.01 -16.28 -26.71
N TYR A 29 -2.45 -15.22 -26.10
CA TYR A 29 -2.24 -15.17 -24.65
C TYR A 29 -3.54 -15.37 -23.87
N ARG A 30 -4.62 -14.68 -24.24
CA ARG A 30 -5.95 -14.85 -23.62
C ARG A 30 -6.47 -16.29 -23.74
N THR A 31 -6.29 -16.91 -24.90
CA THR A 31 -6.65 -18.32 -25.10
C THR A 31 -5.83 -19.25 -24.19
N LEU A 32 -4.54 -18.95 -24.03
CA LEU A 32 -3.64 -19.73 -23.18
C LEU A 32 -3.98 -19.56 -21.69
N PHE A 33 -4.43 -18.37 -21.27
CA PHE A 33 -4.93 -18.14 -19.91
C PHE A 33 -5.98 -19.19 -19.53
N PHE A 34 -7.11 -19.27 -20.25
CA PHE A 34 -8.15 -20.24 -19.95
C PHE A 34 -7.65 -21.69 -20.00
N ARG A 35 -6.78 -22.00 -20.97
CA ARG A 35 -6.24 -23.35 -21.13
C ARG A 35 -5.35 -23.77 -19.96
N TYR A 36 -4.46 -22.89 -19.49
CA TYR A 36 -3.55 -23.20 -18.38
C TYR A 36 -4.29 -23.17 -17.04
N THR A 37 -5.23 -22.25 -16.84
CA THR A 37 -6.13 -22.22 -15.66
C THR A 37 -6.91 -23.53 -15.54
N ASN A 38 -7.56 -23.98 -16.62
CA ASN A 38 -8.26 -25.28 -16.65
C ASN A 38 -7.33 -26.47 -16.40
N GLY A 39 -6.08 -26.37 -16.87
CA GLY A 39 -5.03 -27.35 -16.61
C GLY A 39 -4.36 -27.24 -15.24
N LYS A 40 -4.75 -26.26 -14.39
CA LYS A 40 -4.14 -25.93 -13.10
C LYS A 40 -2.62 -25.67 -13.18
N ARG A 41 -2.13 -25.16 -14.31
CA ARG A 41 -0.72 -24.85 -14.58
C ARG A 41 -0.42 -23.38 -14.29
N TYR A 42 -0.65 -22.94 -13.06
CA TYR A 42 -0.61 -21.53 -12.69
C TYR A 42 0.80 -20.91 -12.71
N GLU A 43 1.82 -21.63 -12.25
CA GLU A 43 3.19 -21.12 -12.26
C GLU A 43 3.69 -20.82 -13.67
N GLU A 44 3.50 -21.76 -14.61
CA GLU A 44 3.84 -21.54 -16.02
C GLU A 44 3.00 -20.42 -16.65
N LEU A 45 1.73 -20.28 -16.24
CA LEU A 45 0.85 -19.23 -16.73
C LEU A 45 1.29 -17.84 -16.24
N GLN A 46 1.66 -17.71 -14.97
CA GLN A 46 2.14 -16.47 -14.37
C GLN A 46 3.43 -16.00 -15.07
N GLU A 47 4.36 -16.92 -15.34
CA GLU A 47 5.58 -16.61 -16.11
C GLU A 47 5.24 -16.12 -17.53
N LEU A 48 4.35 -16.85 -18.20
CA LEU A 48 3.94 -16.55 -19.57
C LEU A 48 3.25 -15.18 -19.68
N LEU A 49 2.33 -14.87 -18.77
CA LEU A 49 1.58 -13.61 -18.76
C LEU A 49 2.47 -12.44 -18.38
N PHE A 50 3.31 -12.58 -17.35
CA PHE A 50 4.25 -11.53 -16.97
C PHE A 50 5.18 -11.17 -18.12
N ALA A 51 5.80 -12.16 -18.77
CA ALA A 51 6.67 -11.92 -19.91
C ALA A 51 5.91 -11.29 -21.09
N GLY A 52 4.70 -11.77 -21.39
CA GLY A 52 3.86 -11.25 -22.47
C GLY A 52 3.41 -9.81 -22.24
N ALA A 53 2.93 -9.49 -21.03
CA ALA A 53 2.52 -8.16 -20.63
C ALA A 53 3.70 -7.18 -20.74
N THR A 54 4.85 -7.54 -20.17
CA THR A 54 6.07 -6.73 -20.23
C THR A 54 6.51 -6.42 -21.66
N GLU A 55 6.47 -7.41 -22.55
CA GLU A 55 6.86 -7.23 -23.95
C GLU A 55 5.88 -6.32 -24.69
N LEU A 56 4.56 -6.56 -24.57
CA LEU A 56 3.54 -5.72 -25.21
C LEU A 56 3.58 -4.27 -24.71
N LEU A 57 3.73 -4.06 -23.41
CA LEU A 57 3.91 -2.72 -22.84
C LEU A 57 5.17 -2.03 -23.41
N SER A 58 6.26 -2.78 -23.58
CA SER A 58 7.51 -2.27 -24.16
C SER A 58 7.40 -1.94 -25.66
N LYS A 59 6.41 -2.50 -26.35
CA LYS A 59 6.04 -2.17 -27.75
C LYS A 59 4.94 -1.11 -27.85
N ASN A 60 4.64 -0.40 -26.76
CA ASN A 60 3.58 0.61 -26.64
C ASN A 60 2.17 0.05 -26.91
N GLN A 61 1.96 -1.26 -26.80
CA GLN A 61 0.64 -1.89 -26.91
C GLN A 61 -0.03 -1.87 -25.53
N PHE A 62 -0.31 -0.67 -25.03
CA PHE A 62 -0.70 -0.46 -23.62
C PHE A 62 -1.97 -1.20 -23.24
N ASN A 63 -3.01 -1.15 -24.07
CA ASN A 63 -4.29 -1.81 -23.77
C ASN A 63 -4.13 -3.33 -23.67
N SER A 64 -3.45 -3.95 -24.64
CA SER A 64 -3.19 -5.39 -24.63
C SER A 64 -2.24 -5.79 -23.51
N GLY A 65 -1.19 -5.01 -23.26
CA GLY A 65 -0.22 -5.24 -22.20
C GLY A 65 -0.85 -5.15 -20.80
N ALA A 66 -1.70 -4.15 -20.57
CA ALA A 66 -2.41 -3.97 -19.31
C ALA A 66 -3.51 -5.05 -19.10
N ASP A 67 -4.22 -5.47 -20.15
CA ASP A 67 -5.14 -6.62 -20.06
C ASP A 67 -4.38 -7.89 -19.62
N LEU A 68 -3.20 -8.16 -20.21
CA LEU A 68 -2.37 -9.29 -19.78
C LEU A 68 -1.83 -9.12 -18.36
N ALA A 69 -1.53 -7.89 -17.93
CA ALA A 69 -1.13 -7.60 -16.56
C ALA A 69 -2.27 -7.91 -15.57
N SER A 70 -3.51 -7.54 -15.89
CA SER A 70 -4.69 -7.91 -15.09
C SER A 70 -4.92 -9.43 -15.08
N LEU A 71 -4.75 -10.12 -16.21
CA LEU A 71 -4.81 -11.58 -16.23
C LEU A 71 -3.69 -12.23 -15.40
N TYR A 72 -2.51 -11.59 -15.30
CA TYR A 72 -1.45 -12.04 -14.41
C TYR A 72 -1.90 -11.97 -12.94
N ILE A 73 -2.51 -10.86 -12.50
CA ILE A 73 -3.11 -10.74 -11.17
C ILE A 73 -4.15 -11.84 -10.92
N ASP A 74 -5.07 -12.04 -11.87
CA ASP A 74 -6.09 -13.08 -11.77
C ASP A 74 -5.48 -14.48 -11.65
N SER A 75 -4.40 -14.76 -12.39
CA SER A 75 -3.70 -16.04 -12.32
C SER A 75 -3.00 -16.28 -10.97
N VAL A 76 -2.60 -15.22 -10.26
CA VAL A 76 -2.08 -15.32 -8.89
C VAL A 76 -3.24 -15.56 -7.91
N ASN A 77 -4.34 -14.80 -8.07
CA ASN A 77 -5.50 -14.87 -7.18
C ASN A 77 -6.29 -16.20 -7.28
N GLN A 78 -6.27 -16.84 -8.45
CA GLN A 78 -6.94 -18.12 -8.71
C GLN A 78 -6.09 -19.36 -8.41
N ASP A 79 -4.79 -19.20 -8.11
CA ASP A 79 -3.90 -20.34 -7.87
C ASP A 79 -4.20 -20.99 -6.50
N PRO A 80 -4.73 -22.24 -6.48
CA PRO A 80 -5.10 -22.92 -5.23
C PRO A 80 -3.87 -23.28 -4.38
N GLN A 81 -2.67 -23.27 -4.94
CA GLN A 81 -1.41 -23.56 -4.24
C GLN A 81 -0.66 -22.28 -3.82
N MET A 82 -1.20 -21.09 -4.10
CA MET A 82 -0.51 -19.83 -3.83
C MET A 82 -0.05 -19.70 -2.38
N LYS A 83 -0.93 -19.97 -1.40
CA LYS A 83 -0.58 -19.97 0.04
C LYS A 83 0.63 -20.83 0.37
N GLN A 84 0.76 -22.01 -0.26
CA GLN A 84 1.88 -22.91 -0.03
C GLN A 84 3.16 -22.37 -0.69
N ARG A 85 3.05 -21.79 -1.89
CA ARG A 85 4.18 -21.19 -2.61
C ARG A 85 4.74 -19.96 -1.89
N LEU A 86 3.87 -19.14 -1.31
CA LEU A 86 4.25 -17.95 -0.55
C LEU A 86 4.95 -18.25 0.79
N GLN A 87 5.10 -19.53 1.19
CA GLN A 87 6.00 -19.90 2.29
C GLN A 87 7.47 -19.72 1.93
N ASP A 88 7.80 -19.66 0.63
CA ASP A 88 9.11 -19.22 0.16
C ASP A 88 9.08 -17.69 -0.03
N ASP A 89 9.77 -16.98 0.86
CA ASP A 89 9.91 -15.52 0.81
C ASP A 89 10.38 -15.02 -0.56
N LYS A 90 11.21 -15.79 -1.27
CA LYS A 90 11.70 -15.41 -2.61
C LYS A 90 10.56 -15.33 -3.62
N VAL A 91 9.63 -16.27 -3.58
CA VAL A 91 8.45 -16.28 -4.47
C VAL A 91 7.55 -15.10 -4.14
N CYS A 92 7.34 -14.83 -2.85
CA CYS A 92 6.52 -13.72 -2.39
C CYS A 92 7.07 -12.36 -2.86
N ILE A 93 8.38 -12.14 -2.66
CA ILE A 93 9.08 -10.94 -3.12
C ILE A 93 9.00 -10.82 -4.64
N GLN A 94 9.37 -11.88 -5.37
CA GLN A 94 9.37 -11.89 -6.84
C GLN A 94 7.99 -11.54 -7.42
N LEU A 95 6.92 -12.15 -6.92
CA LEU A 95 5.56 -11.88 -7.42
C LEU A 95 5.16 -10.43 -7.15
N SER A 96 5.50 -9.87 -5.98
CA SER A 96 5.23 -8.47 -5.65
C SER A 96 6.00 -7.51 -6.56
N GLU A 97 7.30 -7.75 -6.79
CA GLU A 97 8.14 -6.92 -7.66
C GLU A 97 7.62 -6.93 -9.11
N ARG A 98 7.14 -8.08 -9.60
CA ARG A 98 6.49 -8.18 -10.91
C ARG A 98 5.25 -7.29 -11.01
N MET A 99 4.42 -7.22 -9.97
CA MET A 99 3.26 -6.32 -9.95
C MET A 99 3.69 -4.85 -10.01
N GLY A 100 4.75 -4.48 -9.28
CA GLY A 100 5.35 -3.15 -9.35
C GLY A 100 5.93 -2.82 -10.72
N GLU A 101 6.64 -3.77 -11.36
CA GLU A 101 7.20 -3.59 -12.70
C GLU A 101 6.10 -3.39 -13.75
N LEU A 102 5.02 -4.17 -13.69
CA LEU A 102 3.87 -4.00 -14.57
C LEU A 102 3.24 -2.62 -14.37
N LEU A 103 3.00 -2.19 -13.12
CA LEU A 103 2.48 -0.85 -12.82
C LEU A 103 3.35 0.25 -13.45
N HIS A 104 4.67 0.14 -13.30
CA HIS A 104 5.63 1.11 -13.82
C HIS A 104 5.61 1.21 -15.36
N LYS A 105 5.38 0.09 -16.04
CA LYS A 105 5.33 0.01 -17.51
C LYS A 105 3.99 0.49 -18.08
N ILE A 106 2.91 0.47 -17.30
CA ILE A 106 1.62 1.02 -17.72
C ILE A 106 1.68 2.57 -17.58
N PRO A 107 1.24 3.34 -18.60
CA PRO A 107 1.33 4.79 -18.56
C PRO A 107 0.61 5.41 -17.36
N SER A 108 1.25 6.35 -16.66
CA SER A 108 0.80 6.85 -15.35
C SER A 108 -0.56 7.55 -15.34
N LYS A 109 -1.01 8.05 -16.49
CA LYS A 109 -2.29 8.78 -16.65
C LYS A 109 -3.36 7.97 -17.38
N SER A 110 -3.14 6.68 -17.61
CA SER A 110 -4.08 5.85 -18.37
C SER A 110 -5.14 5.22 -17.47
N THR A 111 -6.33 4.98 -18.03
CA THR A 111 -7.42 4.29 -17.34
C THR A 111 -7.05 2.85 -17.02
N GLU A 112 -6.29 2.20 -17.90
CA GLU A 112 -5.81 0.83 -17.72
C GLU A 112 -4.93 0.69 -16.47
N ARG A 113 -4.20 1.76 -16.10
CA ARG A 113 -3.39 1.75 -14.88
C ARG A 113 -4.27 1.73 -13.64
N ILE A 114 -5.35 2.51 -13.64
CA ILE A 114 -6.33 2.52 -12.55
C ILE A 114 -6.98 1.14 -12.44
N ASP A 115 -7.43 0.56 -13.56
CA ASP A 115 -8.04 -0.76 -13.60
C ASP A 115 -7.10 -1.86 -13.09
N PHE A 116 -5.82 -1.81 -13.49
CA PHE A 116 -4.79 -2.73 -12.99
C PHE A 116 -4.58 -2.60 -11.48
N MET A 117 -4.45 -1.37 -10.97
CA MET A 117 -4.29 -1.13 -9.54
C MET A 117 -5.51 -1.65 -8.76
N MET A 118 -6.72 -1.36 -9.23
CA MET A 118 -7.95 -1.84 -8.61
C MET A 118 -8.06 -3.37 -8.62
N SER A 119 -7.64 -4.02 -9.71
CA SER A 119 -7.58 -5.48 -9.79
C SER A 119 -6.61 -6.08 -8.77
N ALA A 120 -5.40 -5.51 -8.66
CA ALA A 120 -4.39 -5.95 -7.69
C ALA A 120 -4.84 -5.75 -6.23
N LEU A 121 -5.50 -4.63 -5.92
CA LEU A 121 -5.98 -4.35 -4.56
C LEU A 121 -7.21 -5.20 -4.18
N LYS A 122 -7.96 -5.73 -5.14
CA LYS A 122 -9.07 -6.68 -4.93
C LYS A 122 -8.62 -8.12 -4.73
N MET A 123 -7.31 -8.39 -4.76
CA MET A 123 -6.79 -9.73 -4.47
C MET A 123 -7.22 -10.15 -3.07
N LYS A 124 -7.55 -11.44 -2.91
CA LYS A 124 -7.96 -11.94 -1.60
C LYS A 124 -6.77 -11.89 -0.65
N SER A 125 -6.96 -11.26 0.51
CA SER A 125 -5.92 -11.08 1.53
C SER A 125 -5.37 -12.40 2.07
N ASP A 126 -6.16 -13.47 2.01
CA ASP A 126 -5.74 -14.82 2.35
C ASP A 126 -4.87 -15.47 1.26
N VAL A 127 -4.99 -15.05 0.00
CA VAL A 127 -4.20 -15.59 -1.12
C VAL A 127 -2.86 -14.88 -1.27
N PHE A 128 -2.83 -13.56 -1.15
CA PHE A 128 -1.60 -12.76 -1.29
C PHE A 128 -1.57 -11.63 -0.25
N PRO A 129 -0.41 -11.35 0.36
CA PRO A 129 -0.29 -10.27 1.34
C PRO A 129 -0.45 -8.90 0.68
N LEU A 130 -1.66 -8.33 0.76
CA LEU A 130 -2.01 -7.01 0.24
C LEU A 130 -1.01 -5.89 0.63
N PRO A 131 -0.43 -5.86 1.86
CA PRO A 131 0.60 -4.88 2.19
C PRO A 131 1.80 -4.85 1.25
N LEU A 132 2.22 -6.00 0.68
CA LEU A 132 3.32 -6.02 -0.28
C LEU A 132 2.95 -5.36 -1.62
N ILE A 133 1.67 -5.45 -2.03
CA ILE A 133 1.17 -4.76 -3.22
C ILE A 133 1.21 -3.25 -2.98
N HIS A 134 0.69 -2.80 -1.82
CA HIS A 134 0.79 -1.39 -1.43
C HIS A 134 2.23 -0.89 -1.43
N TYR A 135 3.17 -1.66 -0.87
CA TYR A 135 4.58 -1.26 -0.86
C TYR A 135 5.15 -1.07 -2.27
N GLN A 136 4.88 -2.00 -3.18
CA GLN A 136 5.33 -1.88 -4.57
C GLN A 136 4.71 -0.67 -5.27
N PHE A 137 3.42 -0.42 -5.05
CA PHE A 137 2.74 0.76 -5.60
C PHE A 137 3.31 2.06 -5.03
N ALA A 138 3.58 2.09 -3.73
CA ALA A 138 4.18 3.23 -3.06
C ALA A 138 5.55 3.59 -3.65
N LEU A 139 6.41 2.59 -3.92
CA LEU A 139 7.72 2.78 -4.53
C LEU A 139 7.64 3.34 -5.96
N ILE A 140 6.72 2.82 -6.78
CA ILE A 140 6.55 3.31 -8.16
C ILE A 140 6.01 4.74 -8.17
N LEU A 141 4.99 5.03 -7.36
CA LEU A 141 4.41 6.36 -7.25
C LEU A 141 5.41 7.38 -6.68
N TRP A 142 6.25 6.97 -5.73
CA TRP A 142 7.35 7.80 -5.22
C TRP A 142 8.37 8.12 -6.32
N ARG A 143 8.79 7.11 -7.10
CA ARG A 143 9.71 7.29 -8.23
C ARG A 143 9.15 8.29 -9.25
N GLU A 144 7.84 8.28 -9.45
CA GLU A 144 7.10 9.19 -10.34
C GLU A 144 6.76 10.56 -9.72
N LYS A 145 7.20 10.83 -8.49
CA LYS A 145 6.92 12.06 -7.72
C LYS A 145 5.44 12.29 -7.44
N ASN A 146 4.62 11.25 -7.54
CA ASN A 146 3.25 11.27 -7.04
C ASN A 146 3.27 10.97 -5.53
N PHE A 147 3.73 11.95 -4.75
CA PHE A 147 3.96 11.79 -3.31
C PHE A 147 2.66 11.56 -2.53
N SER A 148 1.56 12.17 -2.94
CA SER A 148 0.26 12.01 -2.27
C SER A 148 -0.20 10.55 -2.28
N ASP A 149 -0.25 9.95 -3.48
CA ASP A 149 -0.70 8.56 -3.62
C ASP A 149 0.37 7.59 -3.08
N SER A 150 1.65 7.91 -3.24
CA SER A 150 2.73 7.13 -2.61
C SER A 150 2.59 7.06 -1.10
N ARG A 151 2.34 8.20 -0.43
CA ARG A 151 2.10 8.29 1.01
C ARG A 151 0.88 7.47 1.43
N TYR A 152 -0.21 7.52 0.66
CA TYR A 152 -1.38 6.68 0.89
C TYR A 152 -1.00 5.20 0.88
N HIS A 153 -0.30 4.72 -0.15
CA HIS A 153 0.11 3.31 -0.22
C HIS A 153 1.13 2.93 0.87
N PHE A 154 2.06 3.81 1.24
CA PHE A 154 2.98 3.57 2.36
C PHE A 154 2.24 3.34 3.69
N LEU A 155 1.09 3.99 3.91
CA LEU A 155 0.29 3.82 5.14
C LEU A 155 -0.18 2.38 5.35
N TYR A 156 -0.45 1.65 4.26
CA TYR A 156 -0.92 0.26 4.25
C TYR A 156 0.19 -0.76 3.96
N SER A 157 1.43 -0.29 3.83
CA SER A 157 2.59 -1.13 3.55
C SER A 157 3.13 -1.85 4.81
N PRO A 158 4.04 -2.84 4.67
CA PRO A 158 4.59 -3.55 5.81
C PRO A 158 5.45 -2.67 6.70
N GLU A 159 5.55 -3.02 7.97
CA GLU A 159 6.37 -2.33 8.96
C GLU A 159 7.85 -2.25 8.60
N SER A 160 8.34 -3.21 7.79
CA SER A 160 9.73 -3.25 7.33
C SER A 160 10.08 -2.10 6.37
N CYS A 161 9.10 -1.46 5.74
CA CYS A 161 9.34 -0.35 4.80
C CYS A 161 9.47 1.03 5.48
N GLY A 162 9.53 1.08 6.81
CA GLY A 162 9.57 2.35 7.55
C GLY A 162 10.69 3.29 7.13
N GLU A 163 11.84 2.77 6.70
CA GLU A 163 12.93 3.60 6.19
C GLU A 163 12.59 4.25 4.84
N ASP A 164 12.03 3.49 3.90
CA ASP A 164 11.64 3.99 2.58
C ASP A 164 10.51 5.00 2.69
N CYS A 165 9.53 4.76 3.56
CA CYS A 165 8.47 5.70 3.85
C CYS A 165 9.04 7.03 4.38
N ALA A 166 9.97 6.97 5.33
CA ALA A 166 10.61 8.17 5.86
C ALA A 166 11.41 8.92 4.81
N LEU A 167 12.13 8.22 3.93
CA LEU A 167 12.85 8.82 2.81
C LEU A 167 11.90 9.48 1.81
N MET A 168 10.78 8.85 1.49
CA MET A 168 9.73 9.43 0.66
C MET A 168 9.16 10.70 1.31
N LEU A 169 8.85 10.68 2.61
CA LEU A 169 8.34 11.85 3.33
C LEU A 169 9.35 13.00 3.41
N ILE A 170 10.65 12.69 3.59
CA ILE A 170 11.73 13.69 3.54
C ILE A 170 11.75 14.34 2.15
N GLU A 171 11.77 13.54 1.09
CA GLU A 171 11.81 14.09 -0.26
C GLU A 171 10.54 14.89 -0.56
N TYR A 172 9.37 14.42 -0.12
CA TYR A 172 8.13 15.13 -0.28
C TYR A 172 8.16 16.51 0.40
N HIS A 173 8.60 16.58 1.65
CA HIS A 173 8.76 17.86 2.35
C HIS A 173 9.75 18.78 1.65
N VAL A 174 10.96 18.29 1.34
CA VAL A 174 12.02 19.12 0.75
C VAL A 174 11.64 19.66 -0.63
N THR A 175 10.84 18.92 -1.39
CA THR A 175 10.45 19.31 -2.76
C THR A 175 9.18 20.15 -2.84
N ALA A 176 8.23 19.96 -1.92
CA ALA A 176 6.90 20.55 -2.03
C ALA A 176 6.33 21.16 -0.73
N GLY A 177 6.98 20.96 0.42
CA GLY A 177 6.52 21.45 1.72
C GLY A 177 7.13 22.79 2.12
N TYR A 178 6.49 23.47 3.09
CA TYR A 178 7.11 24.63 3.73
C TYR A 178 8.11 24.21 4.79
N HIS A 179 9.23 24.92 4.93
CA HIS A 179 10.25 24.65 5.97
C HIS A 179 9.65 24.59 7.39
N SER A 180 8.62 25.40 7.68
CA SER A 180 7.91 25.42 8.96
C SER A 180 7.02 24.20 9.23
N GLU A 181 6.88 23.28 8.26
CA GLU A 181 6.01 22.11 8.34
C GLU A 181 6.78 20.80 8.43
N VAL A 182 8.11 20.83 8.49
CA VAL A 182 8.97 19.62 8.53
C VAL A 182 8.51 18.57 9.54
N ASP A 183 8.10 18.99 10.73
CA ASP A 183 7.61 18.10 11.78
C ASP A 183 6.17 17.63 11.56
N LEU A 184 5.36 18.36 10.79
CA LEU A 184 3.99 17.98 10.45
C LEU A 184 3.94 16.80 9.48
N PHE A 185 4.86 16.69 8.53
CA PHE A 185 4.89 15.60 7.55
C PHE A 185 4.98 14.22 8.23
N ILE A 186 5.93 14.07 9.15
CA ILE A 186 6.11 12.82 9.90
C ILE A 186 5.05 12.65 11.00
N ALA A 187 4.60 13.73 11.65
CA ALA A 187 3.55 13.67 12.66
C ALA A 187 2.24 13.16 12.07
N GLN A 188 1.80 13.73 10.95
CA GLN A 188 0.56 13.31 10.31
C GLN A 188 0.62 11.85 9.89
N PHE A 189 1.75 11.38 9.32
CA PHE A 189 1.91 9.99 8.93
C PHE A 189 1.85 9.04 10.13
N ILE A 190 2.62 9.32 11.19
CA ILE A 190 2.68 8.47 12.38
C ILE A 190 1.32 8.42 13.09
N LEU A 191 0.64 9.56 13.24
CA LEU A 191 -0.66 9.59 13.90
C LEU A 191 -1.70 8.78 13.11
N GLN A 192 -1.75 8.92 11.78
CA GLN A 192 -2.63 8.12 10.93
C GLN A 192 -2.29 6.62 11.01
N LEU A 193 -0.99 6.28 10.92
CA LEU A 193 -0.52 4.90 10.99
C LEU A 193 -0.91 4.22 12.31
N LEU A 194 -0.82 4.95 13.42
CA LEU A 194 -1.22 4.43 14.74
C LEU A 194 -2.73 4.27 14.86
N CYS A 195 -3.55 5.03 14.12
CA CYS A 195 -4.99 4.86 14.08
C CYS A 195 -5.46 3.64 13.28
N SER A 196 -4.66 3.15 12.33
CA SER A 196 -4.99 1.96 11.54
C SER A 196 -5.22 0.74 12.44
N LYS A 197 -6.30 -0.02 12.19
CA LYS A 197 -6.71 -1.15 13.05
C LYS A 197 -5.56 -2.15 13.23
N GLN A 198 -5.34 -2.55 14.48
CA GLN A 198 -4.39 -3.61 14.81
C GLN A 198 -5.01 -4.97 14.46
N THR A 199 -4.48 -5.66 13.46
CA THR A 199 -4.71 -7.11 13.34
C THR A 199 -3.94 -7.78 14.48
N LYS A 200 -4.62 -8.03 15.60
CA LYS A 200 -4.05 -8.73 16.75
C LYS A 200 -3.48 -10.06 16.27
N ARG A 201 -2.19 -10.30 16.49
CA ARG A 201 -1.60 -11.63 16.31
C ARG A 201 -2.28 -12.56 17.32
N LYS A 202 -3.11 -13.52 16.87
CA LYS A 202 -3.25 -14.76 17.64
C LYS A 202 -1.85 -15.36 17.65
N ILE A 203 -1.17 -15.27 18.79
CA ILE A 203 0.05 -16.04 19.02
C ILE A 203 -0.41 -17.50 19.09
N THR A 204 -0.50 -18.15 17.93
CA THR A 204 -0.39 -19.59 17.87
C THR A 204 1.08 -19.90 18.08
N GLU A 205 1.39 -20.57 19.18
CA GLU A 205 2.69 -21.17 19.43
C GLU A 205 2.98 -22.18 18.31
N SER A 206 3.62 -21.72 17.24
CA SER A 206 4.21 -22.60 16.24
C SER A 206 5.59 -22.06 15.88
N ASN A 207 6.57 -22.67 16.55
CA ASN A 207 7.98 -22.81 16.22
C ASN A 207 8.66 -21.60 15.56
N ALA A 208 9.36 -20.85 16.40
CA ALA A 208 10.44 -19.97 16.03
C ALA A 208 11.55 -20.71 15.26
N ALA A 209 11.52 -20.64 13.93
CA ALA A 209 12.69 -20.78 13.06
C ALA A 209 12.32 -20.25 11.68
N GLY A 210 12.73 -19.02 11.33
CA GLY A 210 12.53 -18.54 9.97
C GLY A 210 12.81 -17.08 9.66
N CYS A 211 12.84 -16.16 10.63
CA CYS A 211 13.15 -14.76 10.33
C CYS A 211 14.34 -14.27 11.17
N SER A 212 15.49 -14.16 10.52
CA SER A 212 16.75 -13.69 11.10
C SER A 212 16.81 -12.16 11.16
N TYR A 213 15.90 -11.55 11.93
CA TYR A 213 16.06 -10.25 12.56
C TYR A 213 15.28 -10.23 13.88
N SER A 214 15.64 -11.15 14.78
CA SER A 214 15.12 -11.17 16.15
C SER A 214 16.23 -10.74 17.11
N THR A 215 16.33 -9.44 17.35
CA THR A 215 16.89 -8.96 18.61
C THR A 215 15.80 -9.15 19.66
N LYS A 216 16.06 -9.98 20.68
CA LYS A 216 15.16 -10.18 21.82
C LYS A 216 14.81 -8.82 22.44
N ILE A 217 13.58 -8.36 22.25
CA ILE A 217 13.01 -7.23 23.00
C ILE A 217 11.75 -7.75 23.71
N ASN A 218 11.72 -7.59 25.02
CA ASN A 218 10.57 -7.88 25.87
C ASN A 218 9.45 -6.87 25.56
N GLY A 219 8.24 -7.36 25.26
CA GLY A 219 7.06 -6.54 24.97
C GLY A 219 6.47 -6.87 23.60
N CYS A 220 5.19 -7.27 23.54
CA CYS A 220 4.52 -7.55 22.28
C CYS A 220 4.18 -6.23 21.57
N LYS A 221 5.15 -5.62 20.89
CA LYS A 221 4.97 -4.37 20.14
C LYS A 221 4.01 -4.61 18.98
N SER A 222 3.10 -3.67 18.74
CA SER A 222 2.23 -3.73 17.56
C SER A 222 3.04 -3.51 16.28
N ARG A 223 2.52 -4.02 15.15
CA ARG A 223 3.10 -3.81 13.81
C ARG A 223 3.26 -2.32 13.49
N GLN A 224 2.21 -1.55 13.79
CA GLN A 224 2.14 -0.10 13.58
C GLN A 224 3.15 0.65 14.44
N GLU A 225 3.34 0.26 15.71
CA GLU A 225 4.34 0.87 16.58
C GLU A 225 5.76 0.64 16.04
N THR A 226 6.05 -0.57 15.56
CA THR A 226 7.37 -0.89 14.98
C THR A 226 7.65 -0.04 13.75
N TYR A 227 6.68 0.06 12.85
CA TYR A 227 6.76 0.93 11.67
C TYR A 227 6.98 2.39 12.10
N ALA A 228 6.12 2.93 12.96
CA ALA A 228 6.22 4.32 13.41
C ALA A 228 7.58 4.66 14.03
N ASN A 229 8.18 3.75 14.81
CA ASN A 229 9.52 3.92 15.37
C ASN A 229 10.62 3.96 14.29
N ILE A 230 10.58 3.03 13.33
CA ILE A 230 11.56 2.99 12.22
C ILE A 230 11.45 4.28 11.39
N ALA A 231 10.22 4.67 11.03
CA ALA A 231 9.97 5.86 10.24
C ALA A 231 10.41 7.14 10.96
N LEU A 232 10.03 7.32 12.23
CA LEU A 232 10.43 8.50 13.03
C LEU A 232 11.96 8.60 13.13
N ARG A 233 12.63 7.49 13.46
CA ARG A 233 14.09 7.46 13.60
C ARG A 233 14.79 7.78 12.28
N CYS A 234 14.37 7.17 11.18
CA CYS A 234 14.94 7.44 9.86
C CYS A 234 14.72 8.90 9.46
N PHE A 235 13.49 9.41 9.60
CA PHE A 235 13.12 10.78 9.27
C PHE A 235 13.98 11.78 10.04
N THR A 236 14.01 11.67 11.36
CA THR A 236 14.77 12.58 12.24
C THR A 236 16.29 12.51 12.07
N THR A 237 16.82 11.40 11.56
CA THR A 237 18.27 11.25 11.33
C THR A 237 18.70 11.75 9.96
N LYS A 238 17.83 11.62 8.95
CA LYS A 238 18.19 11.87 7.54
C LYS A 238 17.63 13.18 6.99
N HIS A 239 16.66 13.81 7.65
CA HIS A 239 16.07 15.06 7.16
C HIS A 239 17.07 16.24 7.25
N PRO A 240 17.29 17.00 6.16
CA PRO A 240 18.31 18.08 6.14
C PRO A 240 18.01 19.22 7.12
N ASP A 241 16.74 19.56 7.32
CA ASP A 241 16.32 20.66 8.22
C ASP A 241 16.30 20.27 9.71
N ILE A 242 16.58 19.01 10.06
CA ILE A 242 16.62 18.55 11.46
C ILE A 242 18.07 18.48 11.93
N GLN A 243 18.47 19.46 12.73
CA GLN A 243 19.88 19.60 13.17
C GLN A 243 20.34 18.55 14.19
N ARG A 244 19.40 18.01 14.98
CA ARG A 244 19.71 17.09 16.08
C ARG A 244 19.07 15.73 15.82
N ASN A 245 19.88 14.72 15.59
CA ASN A 245 19.42 13.38 15.18
C ASN A 245 18.95 12.48 16.35
N ASN A 246 18.97 13.00 17.58
CA ASN A 246 18.55 12.28 18.78
C ASN A 246 17.70 13.18 19.69
N PRO A 247 16.69 12.64 20.38
CA PRO A 247 15.90 13.41 21.33
C PRO A 247 16.76 13.93 22.52
N PRO A 248 16.33 15.02 23.19
CA PRO A 248 15.23 15.90 22.78
C PRO A 248 15.60 16.76 21.56
N PHE A 249 14.71 16.78 20.57
CA PHE A 249 14.76 17.57 19.36
C PHE A 249 14.49 19.06 19.64
N LEU A 250 14.96 19.94 18.75
CA LEU A 250 14.62 21.37 18.80
C LEU A 250 13.15 21.63 18.42
N LEU A 251 12.60 20.79 17.53
CA LEU A 251 11.20 20.82 17.12
C LEU A 251 10.37 20.06 18.16
N PRO A 252 9.54 20.73 18.97
CA PRO A 252 8.92 20.05 20.11
C PRO A 252 7.82 19.06 19.69
N LEU A 253 7.22 19.19 18.50
CA LEU A 253 6.29 18.18 18.00
C LEU A 253 6.99 16.82 17.75
N LEU A 254 8.25 16.82 17.34
CA LEU A 254 9.03 15.57 17.24
C LEU A 254 9.28 14.93 18.60
N ASN A 255 9.47 15.74 19.64
CA ASN A 255 9.55 15.25 21.02
C ASN A 255 8.22 14.64 21.45
N PHE A 256 7.09 15.28 21.12
CA PHE A 256 5.77 14.71 21.37
C PHE A 256 5.62 13.33 20.71
N LEU A 257 5.95 13.17 19.42
CA LEU A 257 5.86 11.88 18.74
C LEU A 257 6.75 10.81 19.40
N TRP A 258 7.97 11.19 19.76
CA TRP A 258 8.88 10.29 20.46
C TRP A 258 8.32 9.82 21.82
N PHE A 259 7.81 10.76 22.63
CA PHE A 259 7.19 10.43 23.91
C PHE A 259 5.86 9.69 23.76
N LEU A 260 5.08 9.96 22.70
CA LEU A 260 3.86 9.24 22.38
C LEU A 260 4.16 7.76 22.15
N LEU A 261 5.18 7.45 21.34
CA LEU A 261 5.58 6.07 21.08
C LEU A 261 6.08 5.36 22.36
N LEU A 262 6.81 6.07 23.24
CA LEU A 262 7.20 5.54 24.55
C LEU A 262 5.99 5.32 25.50
N ALA A 263 5.00 6.22 25.45
CA ALA A 263 3.78 6.07 26.23
C ALA A 263 2.97 4.86 25.78
N ILE A 264 2.90 4.62 24.46
CA ILE A 264 2.26 3.44 23.86
C ILE A 264 2.96 2.15 24.31
N ASP A 265 4.29 2.08 24.17
CA ASP A 265 5.09 0.91 24.57
C ASP A 265 4.96 0.59 26.06
N SER A 266 4.85 1.63 26.89
CA SER A 266 4.68 1.47 28.34
C SER A 266 3.23 1.26 28.80
N GLY A 267 2.23 1.44 27.92
CA GLY A 267 0.81 1.36 28.27
C GLY A 267 0.33 2.42 29.28
N LYS A 268 1.12 3.49 29.51
CA LYS A 268 0.83 4.49 30.56
C LYS A 268 -0.16 5.55 30.08
N ALA A 269 -1.45 5.24 30.23
CA ALA A 269 -2.57 6.13 29.90
C ALA A 269 -2.44 7.57 30.45
N ASN A 270 -1.98 7.73 31.70
CA ASN A 270 -1.80 9.06 32.29
C ASN A 270 -0.67 9.85 31.61
N THR A 271 0.42 9.18 31.22
CA THR A 271 1.50 9.81 30.46
C THR A 271 0.99 10.33 29.12
N PHE A 272 0.19 9.54 28.40
CA PHE A 272 -0.46 9.97 27.16
C PHE A 272 -1.31 11.24 27.35
N LYS A 273 -2.19 11.28 28.37
CA LYS A 273 -3.01 12.47 28.65
C LYS A 273 -2.17 13.72 28.91
N VAL A 274 -1.18 13.60 29.80
CA VAL A 274 -0.28 14.71 30.13
C VAL A 274 0.49 15.20 28.90
N LEU A 275 0.91 14.30 28.00
CA LEU A 275 1.55 14.68 26.74
C LEU A 275 0.61 15.47 25.83
N CYS A 276 -0.64 14.99 25.65
CA CYS A 276 -1.64 15.70 24.84
C CYS A 276 -1.94 17.10 25.38
N ASP A 277 -2.06 17.25 26.70
CA ASP A 277 -2.30 18.55 27.33
C ASP A 277 -1.10 19.49 27.19
N LEU A 278 0.11 18.98 27.48
CA LEU A 278 1.35 19.76 27.45
C LEU A 278 1.69 20.26 26.03
N TYR A 279 1.46 19.44 25.02
CA TYR A 279 1.79 19.75 23.62
C TYR A 279 0.60 20.33 22.83
N SER A 280 -0.54 20.59 23.49
CA SER A 280 -1.77 21.10 22.86
C SER A 280 -1.56 22.27 21.88
N PRO A 281 -0.76 23.32 22.17
CA PRO A 281 -0.51 24.40 21.21
C PRO A 281 0.11 23.94 19.89
N LEU A 282 0.98 22.92 19.92
CA LEU A 282 1.59 22.35 18.72
C LEU A 282 0.65 21.39 18.01
N LEU A 283 -0.14 20.63 18.77
CA LEU A 283 -1.14 19.72 18.21
C LEU A 283 -2.27 20.47 17.50
N ASN A 284 -2.57 21.71 17.92
CA ASN A 284 -3.55 22.57 17.26
C ASN A 284 -3.08 23.15 15.92
N ARG A 285 -1.82 22.92 15.50
CA ARG A 285 -1.33 23.31 14.16
C ARG A 285 -2.04 22.53 13.04
N ASP A 286 -2.48 21.30 13.33
CA ASP A 286 -3.32 20.50 12.43
C ASP A 286 -4.60 20.09 13.18
N PRO A 287 -5.79 20.54 12.75
CA PRO A 287 -7.04 20.24 13.43
C PRO A 287 -7.37 18.74 13.47
N THR A 288 -6.86 17.94 12.53
CA THR A 288 -7.12 16.49 12.44
C THR A 288 -6.42 15.69 13.54
N TYR A 289 -5.36 16.22 14.15
CA TYR A 289 -4.59 15.50 15.18
C TYR A 289 -5.42 15.16 16.41
N LYS A 290 -6.43 15.97 16.75
CA LYS A 290 -7.34 15.68 17.88
C LYS A 290 -8.12 14.40 17.65
N GLU A 291 -8.59 14.17 16.43
CA GLU A 291 -9.34 12.97 16.06
C GLU A 291 -8.44 11.74 16.09
N TYR A 292 -7.23 11.85 15.52
CA TYR A 292 -6.24 10.77 15.59
C TYR A 292 -5.86 10.42 17.02
N LEU A 293 -5.58 11.41 17.85
CA LEU A 293 -5.21 11.20 19.25
C LEU A 293 -6.35 10.62 20.08
N SER A 294 -7.61 11.03 19.83
CA SER A 294 -8.76 10.38 20.46
C SER A 294 -8.80 8.90 20.12
N LYS A 295 -8.59 8.55 18.84
CA LYS A 295 -8.58 7.15 18.40
C LYS A 295 -7.39 6.36 18.95
N ILE A 296 -6.21 6.95 19.02
CA ILE A 296 -5.03 6.35 19.66
C ILE A 296 -5.30 6.11 21.16
N GLY A 297 -5.95 7.07 21.84
CA GLY A 297 -6.42 6.95 23.22
C GLY A 297 -7.30 5.72 23.44
N GLU A 298 -8.26 5.51 22.54
CA GLU A 298 -9.14 4.33 22.54
C GLU A 298 -8.37 3.04 22.28
N LEU A 299 -7.57 2.99 21.21
CA LEU A 299 -6.91 1.78 20.72
C LEU A 299 -5.80 1.26 21.65
N TYR A 300 -4.96 2.14 22.19
CA TYR A 300 -3.77 1.75 22.95
C TYR A 300 -3.95 1.86 24.47
N PHE A 301 -4.91 2.65 24.94
CA PHE A 301 -5.10 2.93 26.36
C PHE A 301 -6.51 2.63 26.87
N GLY A 302 -7.42 2.17 26.02
CA GLY A 302 -8.80 1.84 26.40
C GLY A 302 -9.60 3.04 26.91
N MET A 303 -9.22 4.25 26.51
CA MET A 303 -9.95 5.46 26.91
C MET A 303 -11.30 5.50 26.21
N GLN A 304 -12.34 5.86 26.95
CA GLN A 304 -13.65 6.10 26.35
C GLN A 304 -13.59 7.42 25.56
N SER A 305 -13.88 7.34 24.26
CA SER A 305 -14.02 8.53 23.42
C SER A 305 -15.15 9.42 23.98
N PRO A 306 -14.94 10.74 24.17
CA PRO A 306 -15.96 11.64 24.72
C PRO A 306 -17.23 11.80 23.88
N THR A 307 -17.36 11.14 22.73
CA THR A 307 -18.39 11.40 21.72
C THR A 307 -19.20 10.14 21.38
N GLY A 308 -20.25 9.90 22.17
CA GLY A 308 -21.47 9.21 21.72
C GLY A 308 -22.41 10.14 20.93
N GLY A 309 -21.86 11.12 20.20
CA GLY A 309 -22.61 12.07 19.38
C GLY A 309 -22.21 11.93 17.92
N GLN A 310 -23.20 11.92 17.03
CA GLN A 310 -23.07 11.88 15.56
C GLN A 310 -21.83 12.65 15.06
N MET A 311 -20.76 11.93 14.71
CA MET A 311 -19.59 12.47 14.00
C MET A 311 -19.88 12.48 12.50
N GLY A 312 -20.87 13.29 12.10
CA GLY A 312 -21.31 13.45 10.71
C GLY A 312 -20.63 14.63 10.03
N GLY A 313 -19.36 14.47 9.65
CA GLY A 313 -18.61 15.43 8.85
C GLY A 313 -17.82 14.76 7.73
N PHE A 314 -17.43 15.51 6.70
CA PHE A 314 -16.67 15.02 5.54
C PHE A 314 -15.40 14.26 5.94
N LEU A 315 -14.71 14.69 7.01
CA LEU A 315 -13.52 14.02 7.56
C LEU A 315 -13.83 12.75 8.33
N GLY A 316 -15.01 12.68 8.99
CA GLY A 316 -15.49 11.46 9.63
C GLY A 316 -15.72 10.35 8.59
N ASN A 317 -16.27 10.69 7.43
CA ASN A 317 -16.46 9.76 6.31
C ASN A 317 -15.13 9.36 5.63
N LEU A 318 -14.15 10.27 5.54
CA LEU A 318 -12.81 9.97 5.02
C LEU A 318 -12.05 9.04 5.98
N LEU A 319 -12.12 9.31 7.29
CA LEU A 319 -11.58 8.43 8.32
C LEU A 319 -12.26 7.08 8.26
N GLN A 320 -13.59 7.03 8.22
CA GLN A 320 -14.35 5.80 8.08
C GLN A 320 -13.92 5.01 6.83
N SER A 321 -13.78 5.65 5.68
CA SER A 321 -13.32 5.04 4.42
C SER A 321 -11.88 4.52 4.50
N LEU A 322 -10.96 5.24 5.17
CA LEU A 322 -9.60 4.74 5.46
C LEU A 322 -9.61 3.53 6.42
N PHE A 323 -10.71 3.30 7.16
CA PHE A 323 -10.86 2.25 8.17
C PHE A 323 -11.81 1.09 7.79
N GLU A 324 -12.57 1.22 6.69
CA GLU A 324 -13.59 0.25 6.22
C GLU A 324 -13.09 -0.67 5.08
N ASP A 325 -11.98 -0.35 4.40
CA ASP A 325 -11.49 -1.11 3.23
C ASP A 325 -10.95 -2.54 3.53
N ASP A 326 -11.14 -3.03 4.77
CA ASP A 326 -10.68 -4.35 5.25
C ASP A 326 -11.82 -5.22 5.83
N SER A 327 -13.09 -4.82 5.69
CA SER A 327 -14.20 -5.70 6.07
C SER A 327 -14.50 -6.72 4.97
N GLU A 328 -14.09 -7.96 5.18
CA GLU A 328 -14.62 -9.13 4.46
C GLU A 328 -16.16 -9.17 4.59
N GLU A 329 -16.87 -8.95 3.49
CA GLU A 329 -18.24 -9.43 3.34
C GLU A 329 -18.30 -10.53 2.29
N ASN A 330 -18.26 -11.77 2.76
CA ASN A 330 -18.94 -12.87 2.11
C ASN A 330 -20.45 -12.59 2.17
N SER A 331 -21.04 -12.16 1.07
CA SER A 331 -22.44 -12.50 0.80
C SER A 331 -22.65 -12.77 -0.69
N ASP A 332 -23.15 -13.97 -0.95
CA ASP A 332 -23.58 -14.46 -2.23
C ASP A 332 -24.98 -13.89 -2.53
N GLN A 333 -25.23 -13.58 -3.80
CA GLN A 333 -26.49 -13.20 -4.46
C GLN A 333 -26.93 -11.72 -4.48
N GLY A 334 -27.07 -11.22 -5.72
CA GLY A 334 -28.12 -10.27 -6.08
C GLY A 334 -27.65 -9.13 -6.99
N ASN A 335 -27.80 -9.30 -8.30
CA ASN A 335 -27.70 -8.22 -9.29
C ASN A 335 -28.48 -6.97 -8.83
N ASN A 336 -27.79 -5.83 -8.71
CA ASN A 336 -28.27 -4.53 -9.16
C ASN A 336 -27.08 -3.59 -9.32
N ALA A 337 -26.91 -3.09 -10.54
CA ALA A 337 -25.92 -2.08 -10.89
C ALA A 337 -26.41 -0.72 -10.37
N GLU A 338 -25.68 -0.13 -9.43
CA GLU A 338 -25.78 1.30 -9.12
C GLU A 338 -24.44 1.98 -9.41
N SER A 339 -24.56 3.01 -10.25
CA SER A 339 -23.52 3.87 -10.80
C SER A 339 -22.85 4.74 -9.74
N LEU A 340 -21.53 4.84 -9.79
CA LEU A 340 -20.75 5.83 -9.05
C LEU A 340 -21.11 7.27 -9.51
N PRO A 341 -21.12 8.26 -8.59
CA PRO A 341 -21.47 9.63 -8.93
C PRO A 341 -20.39 10.31 -9.79
N VAL A 342 -20.82 10.82 -10.94
CA VAL A 342 -20.02 11.63 -11.86
C VAL A 342 -19.86 13.03 -11.27
N ALA A 343 -18.62 13.52 -11.18
CA ALA A 343 -18.33 14.90 -10.76
C ALA A 343 -18.88 15.91 -11.79
N PRO A 344 -19.38 17.09 -11.36
CA PRO A 344 -19.99 18.06 -12.28
C PRO A 344 -18.93 18.62 -13.24
N ARG A 345 -19.18 18.49 -14.55
CA ARG A 345 -18.46 19.25 -15.57
C ARG A 345 -18.80 20.74 -15.40
N GLN A 346 -17.78 21.57 -15.22
CA GLN A 346 -17.90 23.01 -15.38
C GLN A 346 -18.35 23.31 -16.81
N GLN A 347 -19.50 23.97 -16.94
CA GLN A 347 -19.93 24.59 -18.18
C GLN A 347 -18.98 25.75 -18.46
N VAL A 348 -18.34 25.72 -19.62
CA VAL A 348 -17.68 26.87 -20.22
C VAL A 348 -18.80 27.62 -20.94
N ASP A 349 -19.15 28.80 -20.42
CA ASP A 349 -20.01 29.74 -21.13
C ASP A 349 -19.22 30.31 -22.32
N ASP A 350 -19.59 29.88 -23.53
CA ASP A 350 -19.29 30.58 -24.77
C ASP A 350 -20.33 31.69 -24.95
N ASP A 351 -20.02 32.88 -24.45
CA ASP A 351 -20.71 34.11 -24.88
C ASP A 351 -20.15 34.51 -26.25
N LEU A 352 -20.96 34.26 -27.28
CA LEU A 352 -20.90 34.89 -28.58
C LEU A 352 -21.76 36.17 -28.54
N ASP A 353 -21.09 37.33 -28.50
CA ASP A 353 -21.40 38.52 -29.32
C ASP A 353 -20.20 39.48 -29.33
#